data_AF-I3EFQ6-F1
#
_entry.id   AF-I3EFQ6-F1
#
_cell.length_a   1.000
_cell.length_b   1.000
_cell.length_c   1.000
_cell.angle_alpha   90.00
_cell.angle_beta   90.00
_cell.angle_gamma   90.00
#
_symmetry.space_group_name_H-M   'P 1'
#
loop_
_entity.id
_entity.type
_entity.pdbx_description
1 polymer ?
#
loop_
_entity_poly.entity_id
_entity_poly.type
_entity_poly.pdbx_seq_one_letter_code
_entity_poly.pdbx_strand_id
1 'polypeptide(L)'
;MINCNESVLRERIKKEFINNNKEEIELKGKYKDKVTNIIVDINRNNEIFIDIPVPLRKLAYNMIFIEVFKRTEMGYRYTYNDILTVIKDSINYIGIIMNIIINIAEDLQDNYKKEVFYRVMGNNHMIIAAVYQHRNDFFCDTIDKLCEIHKIKKLDYKLYSDDALIGLFESNKYKKCSRLKRALDILMKYGDNLIIRDNNGNEKSNARKLGISNDDIKSLQLLRRVHQEDVFSIISVVYDSIHIKNKNWNETVSIFWLYLFMLKLSIFMDIKEDILSHKSTKTVDIIKQYLKNMENVENTLIIKNSNAWNRFKSIENDFKINPEEFKNNVIQDYLKRVKSKMLILNGTVNAKIRKVFKNIMLIILIILMVMGTIFLLYPIEVNRVLTNN
;
A
#
# COMPACT_ATOMS: atom_id res chain seq x y z
N MET A 1 -2.16 -10.36 -17.82
CA MET A 1 -1.41 -11.63 -17.94
C MET A 1 -0.47 -11.76 -16.75
N ILE A 2 -0.45 -12.93 -16.10
CA ILE A 2 0.48 -13.28 -15.02
C ILE A 2 1.76 -13.80 -15.68
N ASN A 3 2.91 -13.21 -15.38
CA ASN A 3 4.21 -13.64 -15.89
C ASN A 3 4.93 -14.50 -14.84
N CYS A 4 4.49 -15.74 -14.69
CA CYS A 4 5.17 -16.73 -13.86
C CYS A 4 5.53 -17.95 -14.73
N ASN A 5 6.77 -17.99 -15.22
CA ASN A 5 7.24 -19.12 -16.00
C ASN A 5 7.50 -20.33 -15.08
N GLU A 6 6.70 -21.38 -15.25
CA GLU A 6 6.81 -22.60 -14.45
C GLU A 6 8.20 -23.23 -14.54
N SER A 7 8.86 -23.22 -15.70
CA SER A 7 10.20 -23.82 -15.84
C SER A 7 11.23 -23.09 -14.97
N VAL A 8 11.17 -21.76 -14.96
CA VAL A 8 12.05 -20.90 -14.13
C VAL A 8 11.77 -21.11 -12.65
N LEU A 9 10.49 -21.11 -12.25
CA LEU A 9 10.09 -21.38 -10.87
C LEU A 9 10.55 -22.78 -10.44
N ARG A 10 10.43 -23.77 -11.33
CA ARG A 10 10.86 -25.14 -11.11
C ARG A 10 12.37 -25.24 -10.89
N GLU A 11 13.17 -24.62 -11.75
CA GLU A 11 14.63 -24.58 -11.58
C GLU A 11 15.05 -23.91 -10.26
N ARG A 12 14.38 -22.82 -9.87
CA ARG A 12 14.69 -22.09 -8.64
C ARG A 12 14.37 -22.89 -7.39
N ILE A 13 13.20 -23.53 -7.33
CA ILE A 13 12.85 -24.42 -6.20
C ILE A 13 13.84 -25.60 -6.14
N LYS A 14 14.19 -26.20 -7.28
CA LYS A 14 15.19 -27.29 -7.32
C LYS A 14 16.53 -26.82 -6.73
N LYS A 15 17.03 -25.66 -7.13
CA LYS A 15 18.30 -25.12 -6.65
C LYS A 15 18.32 -24.86 -5.14
N GLU A 16 17.22 -24.37 -4.56
CA GLU A 16 17.16 -23.99 -3.14
C GLU A 16 16.89 -25.17 -2.18
N PHE A 17 16.23 -26.23 -2.69
CA PHE A 17 15.74 -27.33 -1.86
C PHE A 17 16.34 -28.70 -2.19
N ILE A 18 16.80 -28.94 -3.43
CA ILE A 18 17.39 -30.22 -3.82
C ILE A 18 18.91 -30.11 -3.69
N ASN A 19 19.42 -30.45 -2.51
CA ASN A 19 20.85 -30.68 -2.32
C ASN A 19 21.17 -32.10 -1.80
N ASN A 20 20.19 -33.01 -1.66
CA ASN A 20 20.39 -34.29 -0.96
C ASN A 20 19.48 -35.48 -1.38
N ASN A 21 18.98 -35.55 -2.62
CA ASN A 21 18.17 -36.69 -3.11
C ASN A 21 16.94 -37.09 -2.25
N LYS A 22 16.44 -36.20 -1.38
CA LYS A 22 15.19 -36.43 -0.64
C LYS A 22 14.03 -35.79 -1.39
N GLU A 23 13.01 -36.59 -1.71
CA GLU A 23 11.77 -36.11 -2.33
C GLU A 23 10.92 -35.28 -1.35
N GLU A 24 11.05 -35.57 -0.05
CA GLU A 24 10.41 -34.81 1.03
C GLU A 24 11.32 -33.68 1.53
N ILE A 25 10.75 -32.48 1.59
CA ILE A 25 11.33 -31.27 2.16
C ILE A 25 10.69 -31.08 3.54
N GLU A 26 11.52 -31.21 4.58
CA GLU A 26 11.09 -30.92 5.93
C GLU A 26 11.03 -29.40 6.13
N LEU A 27 9.84 -28.87 6.44
CA LEU A 27 9.64 -27.44 6.65
C LEU A 27 10.08 -26.98 8.06
N LYS A 28 11.30 -27.34 8.47
CA LYS A 28 11.90 -26.82 9.72
C LYS A 28 12.79 -25.60 9.45
N GLY A 29 12.71 -24.60 10.32
CA GLY A 29 13.60 -23.42 10.31
C GLY A 29 13.37 -22.45 9.15
N LYS A 30 14.44 -22.09 8.42
CA LYS A 30 14.51 -21.02 7.39
C LYS A 30 13.73 -21.28 6.09
N TYR A 31 12.72 -22.14 6.11
CA TYR A 31 11.91 -22.44 4.93
C TYR A 31 11.20 -21.19 4.38
N LYS A 32 10.60 -20.39 5.27
CA LYS A 32 9.90 -19.14 4.89
C LYS A 32 10.85 -18.21 4.13
N ASP A 33 12.12 -18.12 4.55
CA ASP A 33 13.14 -17.32 3.86
C ASP A 33 13.49 -17.87 2.47
N LYS A 34 13.64 -19.19 2.34
CA LYS A 34 13.92 -19.82 1.04
C LYS A 34 12.80 -19.60 0.04
N VAL A 35 11.55 -19.83 0.43
CA VAL A 35 10.39 -19.58 -0.43
C VAL A 35 10.26 -18.10 -0.76
N THR A 36 10.49 -17.22 0.22
CA THR A 36 10.54 -15.77 0.00
C THR A 36 11.57 -15.43 -1.08
N ASN A 37 12.80 -15.92 -0.97
CA ASN A 37 13.87 -15.63 -1.91
C ASN A 37 13.52 -16.10 -3.32
N ILE A 38 12.86 -17.25 -3.47
CA ILE A 38 12.37 -17.72 -4.76
C ILE A 38 11.36 -16.74 -5.37
N ILE A 39 10.36 -16.30 -4.60
CA ILE A 39 9.34 -15.34 -5.06
C ILE A 39 9.98 -14.00 -5.43
N VAL A 40 10.89 -13.50 -4.57
CA VAL A 40 11.63 -12.24 -4.79
C VAL A 40 12.47 -12.31 -6.06
N ASP A 41 13.23 -13.39 -6.24
CA ASP A 41 14.09 -13.58 -7.41
C ASP A 41 13.28 -13.66 -8.71
N ILE A 42 12.14 -14.36 -8.69
CA ILE A 42 11.25 -14.44 -9.85
C ILE A 42 10.76 -13.04 -10.19
N ASN A 43 10.22 -12.31 -9.22
CA ASN A 43 9.65 -10.99 -9.44
C ASN A 43 10.71 -9.93 -9.84
N ARG A 44 11.96 -10.07 -9.39
CA ARG A 44 13.06 -9.19 -9.80
C ARG A 44 13.48 -9.41 -11.25
N ASN A 45 13.51 -10.67 -11.70
CA ASN A 45 13.94 -11.00 -13.07
C ASN A 45 12.81 -10.76 -14.08
N ASN A 46 11.57 -11.09 -13.70
CA ASN A 46 10.37 -10.91 -14.49
C ASN A 46 9.23 -10.53 -13.56
N GLU A 47 8.74 -9.28 -13.66
CA GLU A 47 7.66 -8.81 -12.80
C GLU A 47 6.41 -9.70 -12.96
N ILE A 48 5.95 -10.30 -11.87
CA ILE A 48 4.92 -11.36 -11.89
C ILE A 48 3.58 -10.84 -12.43
N PHE A 49 3.24 -9.59 -12.12
CA PHE A 49 1.93 -8.99 -12.39
C PHE A 49 2.04 -7.85 -13.40
N ILE A 50 2.67 -8.06 -14.56
CA ILE A 50 3.04 -6.99 -15.49
C ILE A 50 1.86 -6.15 -16.01
N ASP A 51 0.72 -6.77 -16.31
CA ASP A 51 -0.45 -6.08 -16.89
C ASP A 51 -1.43 -5.51 -15.85
N ILE A 52 -1.12 -5.65 -14.56
CA ILE A 52 -1.95 -5.08 -13.49
C ILE A 52 -1.56 -3.61 -13.28
N PRO A 53 -2.51 -2.70 -13.00
CA PRO A 53 -2.21 -1.30 -12.68
C PRO A 53 -1.18 -1.18 -11.54
N VAL A 54 -0.22 -0.26 -11.68
CA VAL A 54 0.91 -0.09 -10.74
C VAL A 54 0.50 -0.06 -9.26
N PRO A 55 -0.57 0.65 -8.86
CA PRO A 55 -1.00 0.63 -7.45
C PRO A 55 -1.41 -0.76 -6.95
N LEU A 56 -2.03 -1.58 -7.81
CA LEU A 56 -2.46 -2.93 -7.48
C LEU A 56 -1.31 -3.94 -7.55
N ARG A 57 -0.29 -3.74 -8.40
CA ARG A 57 0.86 -4.65 -8.49
C ARG A 57 1.57 -4.84 -7.14
N LYS A 58 1.73 -3.75 -6.38
CA LYS A 58 2.36 -3.81 -5.05
C LYS A 58 1.48 -4.50 -4.02
N LEU A 59 0.16 -4.29 -4.09
CA LEU A 59 -0.78 -5.03 -3.25
C LEU A 59 -0.72 -6.52 -3.54
N ALA A 60 -0.86 -6.90 -4.81
CA ALA A 60 -0.83 -8.27 -5.29
C ALA A 60 0.47 -8.97 -4.86
N TYR A 61 1.62 -8.34 -5.10
CA TYR A 61 2.91 -8.88 -4.74
C TYR A 61 3.04 -9.14 -3.22
N ASN A 62 2.58 -8.21 -2.38
CA ASN A 62 2.60 -8.39 -0.94
C ASN A 62 1.61 -9.49 -0.48
N MET A 63 0.44 -9.59 -1.11
CA MET A 63 -0.56 -10.63 -0.82
C MET A 63 -0.06 -12.05 -1.14
N ILE A 64 0.85 -12.22 -2.12
CA ILE A 64 1.47 -13.53 -2.40
C ILE A 64 2.13 -14.09 -1.13
N PHE A 65 2.91 -13.29 -0.39
CA PHE A 65 3.61 -13.78 0.79
C PHE A 65 2.64 -14.28 1.86
N ILE A 66 1.57 -13.54 2.11
CA ILE A 66 0.54 -13.91 3.10
C ILE A 66 -0.10 -15.25 2.69
N GLU A 67 -0.55 -15.35 1.43
CA GLU A 67 -1.22 -16.53 0.91
C GLU A 67 -0.31 -17.77 0.91
N VAL A 68 0.94 -17.62 0.48
CA VAL A 68 1.93 -18.72 0.48
C VAL A 68 2.18 -19.20 1.89
N PHE A 69 2.44 -18.29 2.84
CA PHE A 69 2.72 -18.70 4.21
C PHE A 69 1.54 -19.36 4.89
N LYS A 70 0.31 -18.86 4.65
CA LYS A 70 -0.90 -19.50 5.18
C LYS A 70 -1.11 -20.91 4.65
N ARG A 71 -0.85 -21.15 3.36
CA ARG A 71 -0.92 -22.51 2.77
C ARG A 71 0.17 -23.43 3.27
N THR A 72 1.34 -22.89 3.65
CA THR A 72 2.46 -23.69 4.15
C THR A 72 2.40 -23.98 5.65
N GLU A 73 1.61 -23.21 6.40
CA GLU A 73 1.35 -23.45 7.84
C GLU A 73 0.45 -24.67 8.09
N MET A 74 -0.16 -25.24 7.04
CA MET A 74 -1.12 -26.36 7.13
C MET A 74 -0.48 -27.76 6.99
N GLY A 75 0.84 -27.88 6.80
CA GLY A 75 1.52 -29.17 6.66
C GLY A 75 2.94 -29.20 7.26
N TYR A 76 3.43 -30.39 7.63
CA TYR A 76 4.78 -30.57 8.19
C TYR A 76 5.77 -31.18 7.20
N ARG A 77 5.28 -31.78 6.10
CA ARG A 77 6.09 -32.39 5.04
C ARG A 77 5.55 -31.94 3.70
N TYR A 78 6.42 -31.34 2.89
CA TYR A 78 6.09 -30.90 1.54
C TYR A 78 7.07 -31.54 0.58
N THR A 79 6.58 -32.01 -0.55
CA THR A 79 7.44 -32.32 -1.68
C THR A 79 7.81 -31.03 -2.41
N TYR A 80 8.82 -31.14 -3.26
CA TYR A 80 9.15 -30.09 -4.23
C TYR A 80 7.90 -29.66 -5.04
N ASN A 81 7.05 -30.61 -5.44
CA ASN A 81 5.85 -30.34 -6.24
C ASN A 81 4.78 -29.60 -5.43
N ASP A 82 4.72 -29.83 -4.12
CA ASP A 82 3.78 -29.13 -3.24
C ASP A 82 4.16 -27.65 -3.10
N ILE A 83 5.45 -27.33 -2.93
CA ILE A 83 5.94 -25.94 -2.88
C ILE A 83 5.64 -25.23 -4.21
N LEU A 84 5.93 -25.90 -5.33
CA LEU A 84 5.63 -25.38 -6.67
C LEU A 84 4.15 -25.05 -6.81
N THR A 85 3.29 -26.00 -6.43
CA THR A 85 1.82 -25.86 -6.50
C THR A 85 1.34 -24.73 -5.62
N VAL A 86 1.83 -24.64 -4.37
CA VAL A 86 1.48 -23.55 -3.44
C VAL A 86 1.82 -22.19 -4.06
N ILE A 87 3.05 -21.98 -4.54
CA ILE A 87 3.45 -20.69 -5.12
C ILE A 87 2.61 -20.36 -6.36
N LYS A 88 2.43 -21.32 -7.27
CA LYS A 88 1.64 -21.13 -8.51
C LYS A 88 0.19 -20.77 -8.18
N ASP A 89 -0.45 -21.55 -7.32
CA ASP A 89 -1.85 -21.34 -6.96
C ASP A 89 -2.05 -20.03 -6.22
N SER A 90 -1.10 -19.64 -5.35
CA SER A 90 -1.12 -18.33 -4.69
C SER A 90 -1.05 -17.20 -5.72
N ILE A 91 -0.11 -17.24 -6.66
CA ILE A 91 0.04 -16.23 -7.71
C ILE A 91 -1.24 -16.14 -8.56
N ASN A 92 -1.78 -17.28 -8.99
CA ASN A 92 -2.99 -17.35 -9.81
C ASN A 92 -4.20 -16.79 -9.05
N TYR A 93 -4.39 -17.21 -7.81
CA TYR A 93 -5.50 -16.76 -6.96
C TYR A 93 -5.45 -15.25 -6.71
N ILE A 94 -4.28 -14.70 -6.38
CA ILE A 94 -4.11 -13.25 -6.24
C ILE A 94 -4.39 -12.52 -7.56
N GLY A 95 -3.98 -13.10 -8.70
CA GLY A 95 -4.33 -12.57 -10.02
C GLY A 95 -5.84 -12.48 -10.26
N ILE A 96 -6.60 -13.49 -9.83
CA ILE A 96 -8.08 -13.46 -9.89
C ILE A 96 -8.64 -12.32 -9.04
N ILE A 97 -8.16 -12.14 -7.81
CA ILE A 97 -8.59 -11.03 -6.94
C ILE A 97 -8.30 -9.67 -7.62
N MET A 98 -7.12 -9.49 -8.20
CA MET A 98 -6.78 -8.23 -8.89
C MET A 98 -7.69 -8.00 -10.09
N ASN A 99 -8.02 -9.02 -10.87
CA ASN A 99 -8.96 -8.92 -11.98
C ASN A 99 -10.37 -8.54 -11.50
N ILE A 100 -10.84 -9.08 -10.36
CA ILE A 100 -12.11 -8.66 -9.76
C ILE A 100 -12.10 -7.15 -9.46
N ILE A 101 -11.04 -6.64 -8.83
CA ILE A 101 -10.91 -5.20 -8.51
C ILE A 101 -10.87 -4.36 -9.79
N ILE A 102 -10.13 -4.80 -10.81
CA ILE A 102 -10.03 -4.11 -12.11
C ILE A 102 -11.40 -4.05 -12.78
N ASN A 103 -12.11 -5.18 -12.86
CA ASN A 103 -13.43 -5.27 -13.48
C ASN A 103 -14.47 -4.42 -12.74
N ILE A 104 -14.45 -4.37 -11.41
CA ILE A 104 -15.34 -3.50 -10.65
C ILE A 104 -15.04 -2.03 -10.91
N ALA A 105 -13.77 -1.67 -11.11
CA ALA A 105 -13.41 -0.30 -11.46
C ALA A 105 -13.90 0.12 -12.85
N GLU A 106 -14.26 -0.81 -13.73
CA GLU A 106 -14.88 -0.46 -15.03
C GLU A 106 -16.25 0.22 -14.87
N ASP A 107 -16.92 0.04 -13.72
CA ASP A 107 -18.13 0.79 -13.38
C ASP A 107 -17.83 2.31 -13.25
N LEU A 108 -16.57 2.69 -12.99
CA LEU A 108 -16.12 4.09 -13.01
C LEU A 108 -15.84 4.55 -14.45
N GLN A 109 -16.64 5.50 -14.93
CA GLN A 109 -16.50 6.06 -16.28
C GLN A 109 -15.23 6.90 -16.52
N ASP A 110 -14.46 7.23 -15.48
CA ASP A 110 -13.29 8.12 -15.53
C ASP A 110 -12.01 7.36 -15.17
N ASN A 111 -11.05 7.29 -16.10
CA ASN A 111 -9.76 6.62 -15.89
C ASN A 111 -8.97 7.18 -14.70
N TYR A 112 -9.09 8.48 -14.40
CA TYR A 112 -8.49 9.09 -13.23
C TYR A 112 -9.14 8.58 -11.93
N LYS A 113 -10.46 8.38 -11.93
CA LYS A 113 -11.16 7.74 -10.80
C LYS A 113 -10.74 6.28 -10.63
N LYS A 114 -10.59 5.53 -11.73
CA LYS A 114 -10.08 4.14 -11.70
C LYS A 114 -8.71 4.08 -11.02
N GLU A 115 -7.77 4.92 -11.46
CA GLU A 115 -6.43 5.00 -10.87
C GLU A 115 -6.48 5.38 -9.38
N VAL A 116 -7.37 6.29 -8.99
CA VAL A 116 -7.56 6.66 -7.57
C VAL A 116 -8.14 5.50 -6.76
N PHE A 117 -9.10 4.76 -7.31
CA PHE A 117 -9.66 3.57 -6.68
C PHE A 117 -8.59 2.49 -6.49
N TYR A 118 -7.78 2.22 -7.51
CA TYR A 118 -6.62 1.34 -7.41
C TYR A 118 -5.64 1.79 -6.33
N ARG A 119 -5.43 3.09 -6.16
CA ARG A 119 -4.61 3.63 -5.05
C ARG A 119 -5.28 3.54 -3.69
N VAL A 120 -6.61 3.53 -3.59
CA VAL A 120 -7.30 3.22 -2.32
C VAL A 120 -7.00 1.78 -1.94
N MET A 121 -7.27 0.83 -2.84
CA MET A 121 -7.00 -0.59 -2.62
C MET A 121 -5.51 -0.86 -2.36
N GLY A 122 -4.64 -0.29 -3.17
CA GLY A 122 -3.20 -0.54 -3.18
C GLY A 122 -2.44 0.02 -1.99
N ASN A 123 -2.93 1.11 -1.38
CA ASN A 123 -2.28 1.73 -0.21
C ASN A 123 -2.79 1.14 1.12
N ASN A 124 -3.03 -0.17 1.14
CA ASN A 124 -3.48 -0.86 2.33
C ASN A 124 -2.29 -1.25 3.22
N HIS A 125 -1.98 -0.40 4.21
CA HIS A 125 -0.89 -0.68 5.14
C HIS A 125 -1.15 -1.87 6.08
N MET A 126 -2.37 -2.41 6.19
CA MET A 126 -2.58 -3.66 6.96
C MET A 126 -1.91 -4.84 6.28
N ILE A 127 -1.88 -4.86 4.93
CA ILE A 127 -1.21 -5.92 4.17
C ILE A 127 0.29 -5.91 4.44
N ILE A 128 0.96 -4.76 4.34
CA ILE A 128 2.41 -4.71 4.63
C ILE A 128 2.72 -4.96 6.11
N ALA A 129 1.84 -4.58 7.04
CA ALA A 129 2.01 -4.93 8.45
C ALA A 129 1.95 -6.46 8.66
N ALA A 130 1.01 -7.15 8.02
CA ALA A 130 0.94 -8.61 8.05
C ALA A 130 2.16 -9.28 7.37
N VAL A 131 2.62 -8.74 6.23
CA VAL A 131 3.85 -9.21 5.58
C VAL A 131 5.07 -8.99 6.47
N TYR A 132 5.14 -7.85 7.18
CA TYR A 132 6.21 -7.54 8.13
C TYR A 132 6.24 -8.55 9.29
N GLN A 133 5.09 -8.98 9.80
CA GLN A 133 5.01 -10.05 10.80
C GLN A 133 5.56 -11.37 10.25
N HIS A 134 5.16 -11.75 9.04
CA HIS A 134 5.60 -13.01 8.45
C HIS A 134 7.06 -13.01 7.98
N ARG A 135 7.64 -11.84 7.73
CA ARG A 135 9.01 -11.65 7.21
C ARG A 135 9.86 -10.79 8.16
N ASN A 136 9.61 -10.87 9.47
CA ASN A 136 10.23 -9.98 10.45
C ASN A 136 11.76 -10.03 10.38
N ASP A 137 12.35 -11.23 10.45
CA ASP A 137 13.80 -11.44 10.40
C ASP A 137 14.43 -10.81 9.16
N PHE A 138 13.84 -11.06 7.98
CA PHE A 138 14.30 -10.46 6.72
C PHE A 138 14.32 -8.93 6.77
N PHE A 139 13.25 -8.30 7.26
CA PHE A 139 13.18 -6.85 7.33
C PHE A 139 14.13 -6.29 8.39
N CYS A 140 14.23 -6.94 9.55
CA CYS A 140 15.16 -6.57 10.61
C CYS A 140 16.61 -6.57 10.11
N ASP A 141 17.04 -7.65 9.47
CA ASP A 141 18.38 -7.77 8.88
C ASP A 141 18.63 -6.72 7.79
N THR A 142 17.62 -6.48 6.94
CA THR A 142 17.70 -5.46 5.88
C THR A 142 17.87 -4.06 6.47
N ILE A 143 17.14 -3.74 7.54
CA ILE A 143 17.19 -2.44 8.21
C ILE A 143 18.52 -2.26 8.94
N ASP A 144 19.04 -3.31 9.59
CA ASP A 144 20.36 -3.26 10.25
C ASP A 144 21.47 -3.00 9.24
N LYS A 145 21.48 -3.71 8.12
CA LYS A 145 22.43 -3.48 7.02
C LYS A 145 22.33 -2.06 6.47
N LEU A 146 21.11 -1.53 6.29
CA LEU A 146 20.94 -0.13 5.89
C LEU A 146 21.55 0.83 6.90
N CYS A 147 21.33 0.62 8.19
CA CYS A 147 21.88 1.46 9.25
C CYS A 147 23.41 1.43 9.24
N GLU A 148 24.01 0.25 9.08
CA GLU A 148 25.46 0.07 9.01
C GLU A 148 26.07 0.80 7.80
N ILE A 149 25.55 0.54 6.59
CA ILE A 149 26.04 1.15 5.34
C ILE A 149 25.96 2.68 5.39
N HIS A 150 24.88 3.22 5.97
CA HIS A 150 24.66 4.67 6.08
C HIS A 150 25.24 5.29 7.37
N LYS A 151 25.96 4.50 8.18
CA LYS A 151 26.56 4.93 9.46
C LYS A 151 25.54 5.59 10.40
N ILE A 152 24.30 5.09 10.39
CA ILE A 152 23.25 5.57 11.29
C ILE A 152 23.48 4.93 12.64
N LYS A 153 23.66 5.78 13.66
CA LYS A 153 23.88 5.34 15.04
C LYS A 153 22.76 4.38 15.45
N LYS A 154 23.13 3.23 16.02
CA LYS A 154 22.18 2.28 16.59
C LYS A 154 21.35 2.99 17.66
N LEU A 155 20.05 2.71 17.69
CA LEU A 155 19.19 3.10 18.81
C LEU A 155 19.75 2.52 20.09
N ASP A 156 19.65 3.27 21.19
CA ASP A 156 20.08 2.83 22.51
C ASP A 156 19.47 1.45 22.81
N TYR A 157 20.27 0.56 23.40
CA TYR A 157 19.80 -0.76 23.81
C TYR A 157 18.71 -0.66 24.89
N LYS A 158 18.65 0.47 25.60
CA LYS A 158 17.61 0.81 26.58
C LYS A 158 16.33 1.36 25.98
N LEU A 159 16.29 1.64 24.67
CA LEU A 159 15.05 2.05 24.01
C LEU A 159 14.11 0.84 23.92
N TYR A 160 13.03 0.85 24.70
CA TYR A 160 12.03 -0.21 24.68
C TYR A 160 11.15 -0.10 23.42
N SER A 161 10.40 -1.17 23.11
CA SER A 161 9.46 -1.20 21.97
C SER A 161 8.51 0.00 22.00
N ASP A 162 8.07 0.37 23.19
CA ASP A 162 7.05 1.37 23.44
C ASP A 162 7.56 2.78 23.16
N ASP A 163 8.79 3.06 23.59
CA ASP A 163 9.49 4.32 23.28
C ASP A 163 9.72 4.43 21.77
N ALA A 164 10.07 3.32 21.11
CA ALA A 164 10.22 3.29 19.66
C ALA A 164 8.90 3.55 18.94
N LEU A 165 7.79 3.03 19.47
CA LEU A 165 6.44 3.24 18.94
C LEU A 165 6.01 4.71 19.07
N ILE A 166 6.25 5.34 20.22
CA ILE A 166 6.04 6.79 20.38
C ILE A 166 6.87 7.56 19.35
N GLY A 167 8.14 7.20 19.18
CA GLY A 167 9.01 7.77 18.17
C GLY A 167 8.45 7.63 16.74
N LEU A 168 7.71 6.56 16.43
CA LEU A 168 7.05 6.40 15.13
C LEU A 168 5.85 7.32 14.94
N PHE A 169 5.24 7.83 16.01
CA PHE A 169 4.11 8.76 15.91
C PHE A 169 4.55 10.18 15.58
N GLU A 170 5.81 10.53 15.86
CA GLU A 170 6.36 11.82 15.50
C GLU A 170 6.30 12.07 13.98
N SER A 171 6.27 13.36 13.62
CA SER A 171 6.46 13.78 12.24
C SER A 171 7.87 13.47 11.74
N ASN A 172 7.99 13.06 10.47
CA ASN A 172 9.31 12.96 9.85
C ASN A 172 9.99 14.35 9.74
N LYS A 173 11.29 14.38 9.42
CA LYS A 173 12.09 15.62 9.33
C LYS A 173 11.46 16.69 8.43
N TYR A 174 10.71 16.27 7.40
CA TYR A 174 10.04 17.17 6.46
C TYR A 174 8.61 17.55 6.87
N LYS A 175 8.12 17.08 8.03
CA LYS A 175 6.75 17.25 8.55
C LYS A 175 5.66 16.96 7.52
N LYS A 176 5.93 16.02 6.59
CA LYS A 176 5.00 15.65 5.51
C LYS A 176 4.10 14.50 5.92
N CYS A 177 4.59 13.64 6.80
CA CYS A 177 3.78 12.64 7.49
C CYS A 177 4.48 12.07 8.73
N SER A 178 3.75 11.29 9.53
CA SER A 178 4.31 10.47 10.61
C SER A 178 5.39 9.51 10.11
N ARG A 179 6.34 9.23 11.00
CA ARG A 179 7.42 8.26 10.77
C ARG A 179 6.86 6.85 10.52
N LEU A 180 5.81 6.44 11.24
CA LEU A 180 5.10 5.17 11.03
C LEU A 180 4.63 5.03 9.59
N LYS A 181 3.87 6.01 9.11
CA LYS A 181 3.31 5.99 7.77
C LYS A 181 4.40 5.97 6.71
N ARG A 182 5.48 6.73 6.92
CA ARG A 182 6.62 6.75 5.99
C ARG A 182 7.36 5.41 5.95
N ALA A 183 7.62 4.79 7.09
CA ALA A 183 8.28 3.50 7.18
C ALA A 183 7.47 2.42 6.43
N LEU A 184 6.15 2.36 6.66
CA LEU A 184 5.26 1.42 5.97
C LEU A 184 5.13 1.71 4.47
N ASP A 185 5.05 2.99 4.06
CA ASP A 185 5.09 3.40 2.64
C ASP A 185 6.37 2.88 1.96
N ILE A 186 7.52 2.86 2.67
CA ILE A 186 8.80 2.37 2.15
C ILE A 186 8.80 0.84 2.04
N LEU A 187 8.44 0.12 3.11
CA LEU A 187 8.41 -1.34 3.09
C LEU A 187 7.48 -1.87 2.01
N MET A 188 6.28 -1.28 1.88
CA MET A 188 5.27 -1.71 0.91
C MET A 188 5.73 -1.54 -0.54
N LYS A 189 6.49 -0.49 -0.84
CA LYS A 189 6.92 -0.17 -2.22
C LYS A 189 8.25 -0.80 -2.58
N TYR A 190 9.16 -0.85 -1.62
CA TYR A 190 10.58 -1.06 -1.85
C TYR A 190 11.23 -2.09 -0.94
N GLY A 191 10.50 -2.75 -0.04
CA GLY A 191 11.05 -3.64 0.99
C GLY A 191 12.14 -4.59 0.46
N ASP A 192 11.86 -5.32 -0.61
CA ASP A 192 12.80 -6.26 -1.21
C ASP A 192 13.94 -5.60 -2.00
N ASN A 193 13.84 -4.32 -2.31
CA ASN A 193 14.80 -3.59 -3.13
C ASN A 193 15.63 -2.59 -2.32
N LEU A 194 15.52 -2.61 -0.98
CA LEU A 194 16.28 -1.73 -0.08
C LEU A 194 17.79 -2.03 -0.11
N ILE A 195 18.13 -3.33 -0.17
CA ILE A 195 19.48 -3.85 -0.40
C ILE A 195 19.48 -4.62 -1.71
N ILE A 196 20.47 -4.34 -2.56
CA ILE A 196 20.67 -4.99 -3.86
C ILE A 196 22.06 -5.62 -3.91
N ARG A 197 22.27 -6.57 -4.80
CA ARG A 197 23.61 -7.12 -5.08
C ARG A 197 24.18 -6.48 -6.34
N ASP A 198 25.46 -6.15 -6.31
CA ASP A 198 26.18 -5.75 -7.53
C ASP A 198 26.58 -6.96 -8.38
N ASN A 199 27.23 -6.70 -9.53
CA ASN A 199 27.68 -7.74 -10.45
C ASN A 199 28.68 -8.73 -9.82
N ASN A 200 29.34 -8.34 -8.72
CA ASN A 200 30.26 -9.19 -7.98
C ASN A 200 29.56 -9.92 -6.82
N GLY A 201 28.24 -9.78 -6.69
CA GLY A 201 27.44 -10.38 -5.63
C GLY A 201 27.46 -9.62 -4.30
N ASN A 202 28.16 -8.49 -4.21
CA ASN A 202 28.28 -7.73 -2.97
C ASN A 202 27.00 -6.94 -2.69
N GLU A 203 26.53 -6.99 -1.45
CA GLU A 203 25.35 -6.26 -1.01
C GLU A 203 25.62 -4.75 -0.91
N LYS A 204 24.74 -3.94 -1.48
CA LYS A 204 24.80 -2.49 -1.50
C LYS A 204 23.44 -1.89 -1.18
N SER A 205 23.44 -0.73 -0.52
CA SER A 205 22.21 0.03 -0.29
C SER A 205 21.69 0.64 -1.59
N ASN A 206 20.39 0.50 -1.82
CA ASN A 206 19.67 1.13 -2.92
C ASN A 206 18.95 2.42 -2.50
N ALA A 207 19.07 2.84 -1.23
CA ALA A 207 18.28 3.92 -0.63
C ALA A 207 18.31 5.23 -1.45
N ARG A 208 19.50 5.64 -1.92
CA ARG A 208 19.65 6.87 -2.73
C ARG A 208 18.87 6.83 -4.04
N LYS A 209 18.93 5.70 -4.77
CA LYS A 209 18.18 5.53 -6.04
C LYS A 209 16.67 5.51 -5.81
N LEU A 210 16.23 5.03 -4.65
CA LEU A 210 14.83 4.97 -4.25
C LEU A 210 14.31 6.27 -3.60
N GLY A 211 15.15 7.31 -3.47
CA GLY A 211 14.77 8.56 -2.80
C GLY A 211 14.48 8.39 -1.30
N ILE A 212 15.19 7.47 -0.64
CA ILE A 212 15.11 7.21 0.80
C ILE A 212 16.24 7.96 1.48
N SER A 213 15.88 8.85 2.40
CA SER A 213 16.82 9.67 3.17
C SER A 213 17.31 8.99 4.44
N ASN A 214 18.36 9.50 5.08
CA ASN A 214 18.81 8.99 6.38
C ASN A 214 17.73 9.13 7.48
N ASP A 215 16.86 10.14 7.38
CA ASP A 215 15.72 10.29 8.30
C ASP A 215 14.66 9.19 8.08
N ASP A 216 14.46 8.78 6.83
CA ASP A 216 13.60 7.65 6.51
C ASP A 216 14.18 6.33 7.04
N ILE A 217 15.49 6.13 6.95
CA ILE A 217 16.15 4.94 7.51
C ILE A 217 16.05 4.94 9.04
N LYS A 218 16.12 6.10 9.70
CA LYS A 218 15.82 6.21 11.14
C LYS A 218 14.38 5.80 11.47
N SER A 219 13.40 6.18 10.63
CA SER A 219 12.02 5.70 10.79
C SER A 219 11.90 4.19 10.63
N LEU A 220 12.64 3.58 9.70
CA LEU A 220 12.71 2.11 9.59
C LEU A 220 13.39 1.48 10.82
N GLN A 221 14.45 2.10 11.34
CA GLN A 221 15.15 1.64 12.53
C GLN A 221 14.26 1.67 13.78
N LEU A 222 13.39 2.68 13.92
CA LEU A 222 12.36 2.72 14.96
C LEU A 222 11.33 1.59 14.75
N LEU A 223 10.83 1.40 13.53
CA LEU A 223 9.89 0.32 13.20
C LEU A 223 10.45 -1.07 13.57
N ARG A 224 11.74 -1.30 13.32
CA ARG A 224 12.45 -2.53 13.70
C ARG A 224 12.43 -2.79 15.21
N ARG A 225 12.37 -1.75 16.06
CA ARG A 225 12.37 -1.91 17.52
C ARG A 225 10.98 -2.20 18.10
N VAL A 226 9.93 -1.91 17.36
CA VAL A 226 8.54 -2.15 17.78
C VAL A 226 8.17 -3.60 17.55
N HIS A 227 7.49 -4.23 18.52
CA HIS A 227 6.93 -5.57 18.35
C HIS A 227 5.98 -5.61 17.13
N GLN A 228 6.13 -6.63 16.29
CA GLN A 228 5.39 -6.70 15.03
C GLN A 228 3.86 -6.78 15.21
N GLU A 229 3.39 -7.32 16.34
CA GLU A 229 1.97 -7.39 16.74
C GLU A 229 1.40 -5.98 17.00
N ASP A 230 2.19 -5.10 17.61
CA ASP A 230 1.81 -3.72 17.92
C ASP A 230 1.69 -2.89 16.65
N VAL A 231 2.59 -3.08 15.68
CA VAL A 231 2.51 -2.40 14.37
C VAL A 231 1.17 -2.67 13.69
N PHE A 232 0.73 -3.92 13.66
CA PHE A 232 -0.56 -4.29 13.06
C PHE A 232 -1.75 -3.74 13.87
N SER A 233 -1.68 -3.84 15.19
CA SER A 233 -2.71 -3.34 16.10
C SER A 233 -2.92 -1.84 15.95
N ILE A 234 -1.83 -1.06 15.90
CA ILE A 234 -1.86 0.38 15.70
C ILE A 234 -2.45 0.75 14.33
N ILE A 235 -2.04 0.07 13.26
CA ILE A 235 -2.61 0.34 11.93
C ILE A 235 -4.10 0.01 11.88
N SER A 236 -4.53 -1.04 12.57
CA SER A 236 -5.93 -1.37 12.73
C SER A 236 -6.69 -0.25 13.44
N VAL A 237 -6.14 0.30 14.52
CA VAL A 237 -6.70 1.46 15.24
C VAL A 237 -6.79 2.69 14.33
N VAL A 238 -5.73 2.99 13.57
CA VAL A 238 -5.70 4.14 12.65
C VAL A 238 -6.84 4.05 11.63
N TYR A 239 -6.98 2.91 10.95
CA TYR A 239 -8.02 2.75 9.94
C TYR A 239 -9.42 2.68 10.56
N ASP A 240 -9.54 2.08 11.73
CA ASP A 240 -10.85 1.95 12.39
C ASP A 240 -11.30 3.24 13.08
N SER A 241 -10.42 4.24 13.14
CA SER A 241 -10.76 5.60 13.54
C SER A 241 -11.27 6.45 12.37
N ILE A 242 -11.06 6.03 11.11
CA ILE A 242 -11.39 6.82 9.91
C ILE A 242 -12.66 6.28 9.27
N HIS A 243 -13.69 7.12 9.25
CA HIS A 243 -15.03 6.76 8.78
C HIS A 243 -15.43 7.57 7.55
N ILE A 244 -16.16 6.91 6.65
CA ILE A 244 -16.80 7.49 5.46
C ILE A 244 -18.30 7.58 5.75
N LYS A 245 -18.85 8.79 5.73
CA LYS A 245 -20.29 9.03 5.78
C LYS A 245 -20.83 9.03 4.34
N ASN A 246 -21.80 8.18 4.06
CA ASN A 246 -22.44 8.09 2.75
C ASN A 246 -23.65 9.06 2.69
N LYS A 247 -23.86 9.77 1.58
CA LYS A 247 -25.02 10.66 1.39
C LYS A 247 -26.36 9.92 1.45
N ASN A 248 -26.36 8.65 1.06
CA ASN A 248 -27.58 7.85 0.90
C ASN A 248 -27.95 7.09 2.18
N TRP A 249 -27.04 6.98 3.15
CA TRP A 249 -27.25 6.22 4.39
C TRP A 249 -26.82 7.07 5.60
N ASN A 250 -27.62 7.06 6.67
CA ASN A 250 -27.27 7.79 7.89
C ASN A 250 -26.09 7.17 8.67
N GLU A 251 -25.64 5.99 8.26
CA GLU A 251 -24.53 5.28 8.89
C GLU A 251 -23.17 5.66 8.29
N THR A 252 -22.13 5.48 9.10
CA THR A 252 -20.75 5.66 8.66
C THR A 252 -20.04 4.32 8.57
N VAL A 253 -19.25 4.13 7.52
CA VAL A 253 -18.46 2.91 7.33
C VAL A 253 -17.00 3.21 7.57
N SER A 254 -16.41 2.46 8.50
CA SER A 254 -14.99 2.51 8.80
C SER A 254 -14.17 1.94 7.64
N ILE A 255 -13.09 2.62 7.24
CA ILE A 255 -12.21 2.14 6.15
C ILE A 255 -11.45 0.87 6.54
N PHE A 256 -11.35 0.60 7.85
CA PHE A 256 -10.81 -0.65 8.38
C PHE A 256 -11.51 -1.87 7.79
N TRP A 257 -12.83 -1.85 7.62
CA TRP A 257 -13.54 -3.04 7.13
C TRP A 257 -13.19 -3.42 5.70
N LEU A 258 -12.93 -2.43 4.83
CA LEU A 258 -12.42 -2.68 3.48
C LEU A 258 -11.03 -3.30 3.54
N TYR A 259 -10.12 -2.69 4.30
CA TYR A 259 -8.73 -3.14 4.33
C TYR A 259 -8.55 -4.47 5.05
N LEU A 260 -9.37 -4.72 6.08
CA LEU A 260 -9.50 -6.03 6.70
C LEU A 260 -10.05 -7.04 5.70
N PHE A 261 -11.12 -6.72 4.96
CA PHE A 261 -11.66 -7.62 3.94
C PHE A 261 -10.59 -7.99 2.90
N MET A 262 -9.82 -7.02 2.41
CA MET A 262 -8.70 -7.28 1.50
C MET A 262 -7.64 -8.21 2.10
N LEU A 263 -7.32 -8.07 3.39
CA LEU A 263 -6.44 -8.98 4.10
C LEU A 263 -7.05 -10.38 4.23
N LYS A 264 -8.36 -10.47 4.52
CA LYS A 264 -9.08 -11.74 4.64
C LYS A 264 -9.05 -12.55 3.35
N LEU A 265 -9.06 -11.89 2.19
CA LEU A 265 -8.92 -12.56 0.89
C LEU A 265 -7.64 -13.40 0.78
N SER A 266 -6.57 -13.08 1.53
CA SER A 266 -5.29 -13.82 1.53
C SER A 266 -5.10 -14.77 2.72
N ILE A 267 -6.13 -14.93 3.58
CA ILE A 267 -6.02 -15.72 4.82
C ILE A 267 -7.08 -16.81 4.88
N PHE A 268 -8.32 -16.50 4.50
CA PHE A 268 -9.48 -17.32 4.79
C PHE A 268 -9.87 -18.23 3.61
N MET A 269 -9.89 -19.54 3.87
CA MET A 269 -10.13 -20.57 2.85
C MET A 269 -11.57 -20.59 2.33
N ASP A 270 -12.56 -20.27 3.16
CA ASP A 270 -13.98 -20.17 2.78
C ASP A 270 -14.21 -19.07 1.74
N ILE A 271 -13.55 -17.91 1.88
CA ILE A 271 -13.63 -16.83 0.89
C ILE A 271 -12.94 -17.23 -0.41
N LYS A 272 -11.86 -18.01 -0.32
CA LYS A 272 -11.15 -18.52 -1.49
C LYS A 272 -11.99 -19.53 -2.26
N GLU A 273 -12.71 -20.42 -1.58
CA GLU A 273 -13.66 -21.34 -2.23
C GLU A 273 -14.78 -20.59 -2.95
N ASP A 274 -15.31 -19.51 -2.37
CA ASP A 274 -16.27 -18.60 -3.03
C ASP A 274 -15.71 -18.05 -4.35
N ILE A 275 -14.47 -17.54 -4.33
CA ILE A 275 -13.83 -16.96 -5.51
C ILE A 275 -13.53 -18.01 -6.59
N LEU A 276 -13.01 -19.19 -6.20
CA LEU A 276 -12.60 -20.24 -7.14
C LEU A 276 -13.81 -20.99 -7.74
N SER A 277 -14.94 -21.04 -7.03
CA SER A 277 -16.16 -21.71 -7.51
C SER A 277 -16.93 -20.96 -8.62
N HIS A 278 -16.38 -19.86 -9.14
CA HIS A 278 -17.01 -18.98 -10.16
C HIS A 278 -18.38 -18.40 -9.74
N LYS A 279 -18.75 -18.55 -8.46
CA LYS A 279 -19.92 -17.92 -7.82
C LYS A 279 -19.49 -16.74 -6.95
N SER A 280 -18.44 -16.02 -7.33
CA SER A 280 -17.82 -14.92 -6.56
C SER A 280 -18.72 -13.69 -6.37
N THR A 281 -20.05 -13.85 -6.39
CA THR A 281 -21.05 -12.80 -6.21
C THR A 281 -20.84 -12.09 -4.89
N LYS A 282 -20.64 -12.83 -3.78
CA LYS A 282 -20.44 -12.20 -2.46
C LYS A 282 -19.21 -11.31 -2.41
N THR A 283 -18.06 -11.80 -2.87
CA THR A 283 -16.82 -11.00 -2.90
C THR A 283 -16.95 -9.79 -3.80
N VAL A 284 -17.52 -9.97 -5.00
CA VAL A 284 -17.77 -8.89 -5.95
C VAL A 284 -18.71 -7.84 -5.36
N ASP A 285 -19.82 -8.27 -4.75
CA ASP A 285 -20.85 -7.41 -4.17
C ASP A 285 -20.29 -6.59 -3.00
N ILE A 286 -19.46 -7.19 -2.14
CA ILE A 286 -18.80 -6.48 -1.04
C ILE A 286 -17.88 -5.38 -1.59
N ILE A 287 -17.02 -5.67 -2.56
CA ILE A 287 -16.11 -4.68 -3.14
C ILE A 287 -16.89 -3.58 -3.88
N LYS A 288 -17.96 -3.94 -4.62
CA LYS A 288 -18.87 -2.98 -5.27
C LYS A 288 -19.57 -2.08 -4.26
N GLN A 289 -20.01 -2.63 -3.12
CA GLN A 289 -20.61 -1.83 -2.05
C GLN A 289 -19.62 -0.80 -1.49
N TYR A 290 -18.36 -1.19 -1.29
CA TYR A 290 -17.32 -0.24 -0.88
C TYR A 290 -17.08 0.83 -1.94
N LEU A 291 -16.98 0.47 -3.22
CA LEU A 291 -16.87 1.46 -4.30
C LEU A 291 -18.03 2.46 -4.28
N LYS A 292 -19.26 1.96 -4.20
CA LYS A 292 -20.48 2.79 -4.12
C LYS A 292 -20.48 3.72 -2.91
N ASN A 293 -19.98 3.27 -1.76
CA ASN A 293 -19.81 4.09 -0.56
C ASN A 293 -18.81 5.24 -0.79
N MET A 294 -17.72 4.98 -1.52
CA MET A 294 -16.72 6.00 -1.85
C MET A 294 -17.24 7.02 -2.85
N GLU A 295 -17.99 6.57 -3.86
CA GLU A 295 -18.62 7.45 -4.85
C GLU A 295 -19.67 8.36 -4.23
N ASN A 296 -20.42 7.88 -3.24
CA ASN A 296 -21.48 8.63 -2.58
C ASN A 296 -21.02 9.29 -1.27
N VAL A 297 -19.71 9.54 -1.09
CA VAL A 297 -19.23 10.15 0.17
C VAL A 297 -19.87 11.54 0.38
N GLU A 298 -20.39 11.77 1.58
CA GLU A 298 -20.76 13.10 2.06
C GLU A 298 -19.57 13.73 2.77
N ASN A 299 -18.98 12.99 3.71
CA ASN A 299 -17.88 13.45 4.53
C ASN A 299 -16.96 12.29 4.94
N THR A 300 -15.73 12.63 5.32
CA THR A 300 -14.77 11.71 5.96
C THR A 300 -14.40 12.28 7.32
N LEU A 301 -14.56 11.47 8.36
CA LEU A 301 -14.53 11.89 9.75
C LEU A 301 -13.58 11.01 10.57
N ILE A 302 -13.11 11.53 11.70
CA ILE A 302 -12.50 10.71 12.75
C ILE A 302 -13.57 10.44 13.81
N ILE A 303 -13.82 9.17 14.12
CA ILE A 303 -14.73 8.79 15.20
C ILE A 303 -13.90 8.27 16.38
N LYS A 304 -13.95 9.00 17.50
CA LYS A 304 -13.22 8.71 18.74
C LYS A 304 -13.78 7.53 19.55
N ASN A 305 -14.96 7.04 19.20
CA ASN A 305 -15.69 6.03 19.99
C ASN A 305 -15.90 4.72 19.21
N SER A 306 -15.04 4.44 18.24
CA SER A 306 -15.02 3.12 17.60
C SER A 306 -14.37 2.08 18.52
N ASN A 307 -14.66 0.79 18.30
CA ASN A 307 -14.02 -0.31 19.02
C ASN A 307 -12.47 -0.23 18.98
N ALA A 308 -11.89 0.46 18.00
CA ALA A 308 -10.47 0.77 17.96
C ALA A 308 -9.95 1.65 19.09
N TRP A 309 -10.72 2.62 19.61
CA TRP A 309 -10.23 3.44 20.71
C TRP A 309 -10.19 2.69 22.03
N ASN A 310 -11.05 1.68 22.21
CA ASN A 310 -10.95 0.77 23.36
C ASN A 310 -9.70 -0.13 23.25
N ARG A 311 -9.38 -0.61 22.04
CA ARG A 311 -8.11 -1.31 21.76
C ARG A 311 -6.88 -0.39 21.88
N PHE A 312 -7.05 0.89 21.59
CA PHE A 312 -6.00 1.89 21.81
C PHE A 312 -5.83 2.19 23.30
N LYS A 313 -6.89 2.22 24.11
CA LYS A 313 -6.78 2.45 25.55
C LYS A 313 -5.99 1.36 26.27
N SER A 314 -6.07 0.10 25.84
CA SER A 314 -5.20 -0.95 26.38
C SER A 314 -3.72 -0.65 26.05
N ILE A 315 -3.45 -0.25 24.82
CA ILE A 315 -2.11 0.19 24.35
C ILE A 315 -1.65 1.47 25.08
N GLU A 316 -2.54 2.44 25.32
CA GLU A 316 -2.27 3.72 25.98
C GLU A 316 -1.82 3.51 27.42
N ASN A 317 -2.53 2.65 28.16
CA ASN A 317 -2.22 2.34 29.56
C ASN A 317 -0.84 1.69 29.71
N ASP A 318 -0.44 0.89 28.73
CA ASP A 318 0.83 0.16 28.77
C ASP A 318 2.03 1.05 28.37
N PHE A 319 1.81 2.08 27.53
CA PHE A 319 2.91 2.74 26.81
C PHE A 319 3.08 4.25 27.04
N LYS A 320 2.34 4.87 27.96
CA LYS A 320 2.40 6.33 28.23
C LYS A 320 2.24 7.20 26.95
N ILE A 321 1.50 6.69 25.97
CA ILE A 321 1.29 7.37 24.69
C ILE A 321 0.35 8.56 24.92
N ASN A 322 0.66 9.73 24.34
CA ASN A 322 -0.26 10.85 24.30
C ASN A 322 -1.33 10.62 23.20
N PRO A 323 -2.62 10.43 23.54
CA PRO A 323 -3.66 10.13 22.55
C PRO A 323 -3.90 11.25 21.55
N GLU A 324 -3.73 12.51 21.97
CA GLU A 324 -3.89 13.64 21.05
C GLU A 324 -2.69 13.78 20.11
N GLU A 325 -1.49 13.44 20.56
CA GLU A 325 -0.34 13.37 19.67
C GLU A 325 -0.53 12.29 18.60
N PHE A 326 -0.92 11.08 19.01
CA PHE A 326 -1.23 9.99 18.08
C PHE A 326 -2.33 10.39 17.07
N LYS A 327 -3.41 11.00 17.55
CA LYS A 327 -4.50 11.49 16.69
C LYS A 327 -3.99 12.54 15.70
N ASN A 328 -3.27 13.55 16.16
CA ASN A 328 -2.89 14.70 15.35
C ASN A 328 -1.74 14.41 14.39
N ASN A 329 -0.79 13.57 14.78
CA ASN A 329 0.37 13.25 13.94
C ASN A 329 0.14 12.02 13.06
N VAL A 330 -0.63 11.02 13.51
CA VAL A 330 -0.82 9.76 12.78
C VAL A 330 -2.20 9.71 12.11
N ILE A 331 -3.29 9.74 12.87
CA ILE A 331 -4.64 9.53 12.31
C ILE A 331 -4.99 10.62 11.29
N GLN A 332 -4.70 11.89 11.60
CA GLN A 332 -4.95 13.01 10.67
C GLN A 332 -4.21 12.87 9.34
N ASP A 333 -2.99 12.33 9.34
CA ASP A 333 -2.23 12.11 8.10
C ASP A 333 -2.86 11.07 7.19
N TYR A 334 -3.38 9.98 7.78
CA TYR A 334 -4.12 8.99 7.03
C TYR A 334 -5.47 9.55 6.57
N LEU A 335 -6.19 10.26 7.44
CA LEU A 335 -7.45 10.92 7.11
C LEU A 335 -7.30 11.86 5.91
N LYS A 336 -6.26 12.72 5.90
CA LYS A 336 -6.01 13.67 4.82
C LYS A 336 -5.89 12.96 3.47
N ARG A 337 -5.19 11.82 3.42
CA ARG A 337 -5.05 11.01 2.20
C ARG A 337 -6.37 10.34 1.81
N VAL A 338 -7.09 9.73 2.75
CA VAL A 338 -8.39 9.09 2.49
C VAL A 338 -9.37 10.14 1.95
N LYS A 339 -9.57 11.24 2.66
CA LYS A 339 -10.44 12.35 2.27
C LYS A 339 -10.13 12.85 0.86
N SER A 340 -8.85 13.07 0.54
CA SER A 340 -8.44 13.51 -0.80
C SER A 340 -8.87 12.53 -1.90
N LYS A 341 -8.72 11.22 -1.67
CA LYS A 341 -9.11 10.19 -2.65
C LYS A 341 -10.64 10.09 -2.78
N MET A 342 -11.36 10.13 -1.67
CA MET A 342 -12.83 10.06 -1.67
C MET A 342 -13.46 11.25 -2.41
N LEU A 343 -12.90 12.46 -2.25
CA LEU A 343 -13.34 13.65 -2.99
C LEU A 343 -13.18 13.53 -4.51
N ILE A 344 -12.15 12.80 -4.97
CA ILE A 344 -11.94 12.54 -6.39
C ILE A 344 -12.94 11.51 -6.90
N LEU A 345 -13.15 10.41 -6.18
CA LEU A 345 -14.07 9.33 -6.56
C LEU A 345 -15.52 9.83 -6.68
N ASN A 346 -15.98 10.66 -5.74
CA ASN A 346 -17.29 11.31 -5.77
C ASN A 346 -17.39 12.44 -6.83
N GLY A 347 -16.31 12.75 -7.56
CA GLY A 347 -16.32 13.77 -8.60
C GLY A 347 -16.37 15.22 -8.10
N THR A 348 -16.34 15.45 -6.78
CA THR A 348 -16.34 16.80 -6.17
C THR A 348 -15.14 17.62 -6.62
N VAL A 349 -13.97 16.99 -6.81
CA VAL A 349 -12.78 17.66 -7.34
C VAL A 349 -13.00 18.11 -8.79
N ASN A 350 -13.57 17.25 -9.65
CA ASN A 350 -13.88 17.60 -11.04
C ASN A 350 -14.94 18.72 -11.11
N ALA A 351 -15.93 18.74 -10.22
CA ALA A 351 -16.91 19.82 -10.13
C ALA A 351 -16.25 21.17 -9.74
N LYS A 352 -15.32 21.17 -8.77
CA LYS A 352 -14.57 22.37 -8.38
C LYS A 352 -13.64 22.84 -9.49
N ILE A 353 -12.87 21.95 -10.11
CA ILE A 353 -11.96 22.27 -11.22
C ILE A 353 -12.75 22.78 -12.42
N ARG A 354 -13.86 22.13 -12.81
CA ARG A 354 -14.74 22.60 -13.89
C ARG A 354 -15.33 23.97 -13.60
N LYS A 355 -15.70 24.28 -12.35
CA LYS A 355 -16.16 25.62 -11.95
C LYS A 355 -15.04 26.66 -12.07
N VAL A 356 -13.82 26.34 -11.62
CA VAL A 356 -12.66 27.23 -11.76
C VAL A 356 -12.31 27.45 -13.23
N PHE A 357 -12.26 26.39 -14.05
CA PHE A 357 -12.03 26.50 -15.49
C PHE A 357 -13.12 27.30 -16.20
N LYS A 358 -14.41 27.11 -15.84
CA LYS A 358 -15.50 27.92 -16.39
C LYS A 358 -15.32 29.41 -16.09
N ASN A 359 -14.90 29.72 -14.86
CA ASN A 359 -14.61 31.10 -14.46
C ASN A 359 -13.38 31.66 -15.19
N ILE A 360 -12.31 30.88 -15.35
CA ILE A 360 -11.11 31.29 -16.09
C ILE A 360 -11.43 31.49 -17.57
N MET A 361 -12.16 30.57 -18.21
CA MET A 361 -12.56 30.69 -19.62
C MET A 361 -13.44 31.90 -19.86
N LEU A 362 -14.33 32.24 -18.91
CA LEU A 362 -15.12 33.47 -18.98
C LEU A 362 -14.24 34.72 -18.94
N ILE A 363 -13.22 34.75 -18.06
CA ILE A 363 -12.25 35.84 -17.98
C ILE A 363 -11.46 35.96 -19.29
N ILE A 364 -10.96 34.85 -19.83
CA ILE A 364 -10.25 34.82 -21.12
C ILE A 364 -11.14 35.36 -22.25
N LEU A 365 -12.41 34.96 -22.29
CA LEU A 365 -13.37 35.43 -23.29
C LEU A 365 -13.60 36.94 -23.20
N ILE A 366 -13.73 37.49 -21.98
CA ILE A 366 -13.86 38.95 -21.76
C ILE A 366 -12.62 39.69 -22.25
N ILE A 367 -11.42 39.18 -21.93
CA ILE A 367 -10.15 39.78 -22.41
C ILE A 367 -10.10 39.78 -23.94
N LEU A 368 -10.48 38.68 -24.60
CA LEU A 368 -10.53 38.60 -26.05
C LEU A 368 -11.54 39.58 -26.66
N MET A 369 -12.71 39.76 -26.05
CA MET A 369 -13.68 40.76 -26.52
C MET A 369 -13.14 42.18 -26.38
N VAL A 370 -12.49 42.51 -25.26
CA VAL A 370 -11.89 43.83 -25.03
C VAL A 370 -10.75 44.10 -26.03
N MET A 371 -9.89 43.11 -26.27
CA MET A 371 -8.85 43.25 -27.29
C MET A 371 -9.45 43.41 -28.69
N GLY A 372 -10.50 42.65 -29.02
CA GLY A 372 -11.23 42.77 -30.28
C GLY A 372 -11.87 44.15 -30.48
N THR A 373 -12.49 44.73 -29.45
CA THR A 373 -13.06 46.08 -29.54
C THR A 373 -11.98 47.15 -29.66
N ILE A 374 -10.85 47.01 -28.97
CA ILE A 374 -9.70 47.92 -29.15
C ILE A 374 -9.19 47.87 -30.60
N PHE A 375 -9.04 46.66 -31.17
CA PHE A 375 -8.66 46.47 -32.57
C PHE A 375 -9.63 47.12 -33.56
N LEU A 376 -10.94 47.03 -33.30
CA LEU A 376 -11.98 47.61 -34.16
C LEU A 376 -12.05 49.14 -34.04
N LEU A 377 -11.86 49.69 -32.84
CA LEU A 377 -11.97 51.13 -32.58
C LEU A 377 -10.70 51.91 -32.96
N TYR A 378 -9.52 51.27 -32.90
CA TYR A 378 -8.23 51.92 -33.15
C TYR A 378 -7.37 51.17 -34.18
N PRO A 379 -7.87 50.92 -35.40
CA PRO A 379 -7.17 50.11 -36.38
C PRO A 379 -5.83 50.73 -36.83
N ILE A 380 -5.73 52.07 -36.86
CA ILE A 380 -4.52 52.79 -37.31
C ILE A 380 -3.40 52.68 -36.29
N GLU A 381 -3.68 52.98 -35.02
CA GLU A 381 -2.71 52.88 -33.91
C GLU A 381 -2.24 51.44 -33.70
N VAL A 382 -3.16 50.47 -33.76
CA VAL A 382 -2.81 49.05 -33.61
C VAL A 382 -1.91 48.58 -34.76
N ASN A 383 -2.23 48.96 -36.00
CA ASN A 383 -1.40 48.61 -37.15
C ASN A 383 -0.01 49.28 -37.08
N ARG A 384 0.07 50.50 -36.55
CA ARG A 384 1.32 51.21 -36.29
C ARG A 384 2.18 50.54 -35.21
N VAL A 385 1.59 49.89 -34.21
CA VAL A 385 2.33 49.11 -33.20
C VAL A 385 2.81 47.77 -33.77
N LEU A 386 1.99 47.11 -34.59
CA LEU A 386 2.34 45.81 -35.21
C LEU A 386 3.41 45.91 -36.30
N THR A 387 3.53 47.07 -36.97
CA THR A 387 4.48 47.29 -38.08
C THR A 387 5.78 47.99 -37.65
N ASN A 388 5.86 48.51 -36.43
CA ASN A 388 7.07 49.13 -35.86
C ASN A 388 7.89 48.19 -34.96
N ASN A 389 7.52 46.91 -34.90
CA ASN A 389 8.36 45.79 -34.48
C ASN A 389 8.63 44.92 -35.70
#